data_AF-A0A0F9APA1-F1
#
_entry.id   AF-A0A0F9APA1-F1
#
_cell.length_a   1.000
_cell.length_b   1.000
_cell.length_c   1.000
_cell.angle_alpha   90.00
_cell.angle_beta   90.00
_cell.angle_gamma   90.00
#
_symmetry.space_group_name_H-M   'P 1'
#
loop_
_entity.id
_entity.type
_entity.pdbx_description
1 polymer ?
#
loop_
_entity_poly.entity_id
_entity_poly.type
_entity_poly.pdbx_seq_one_letter_code
_entity_poly.pdbx_strand_id
1 'polypeptide(L)'
;MKFSHFFIQRPIFAAMLSLVILIAGAISLFQLPVSEYPEVVPPTVVVTANYPGANPTVIAQTVATPLEQEINGAENMLYMFSQATSDGRMTLTVTFALGTDLDRAQVQVQNRVNSALPRLPQEVQRLGVVAEKSSPDLTMVVHLFSPEKTHDTAYLSNYADLYIKDQIARLSGVGDVQLFGGGQYSMRVWLNPDALAARELTAMDVVTALRAQNQQVAAGSLGAQPTSTDSQFQVLLNVKGRLNSVEEFQQVIIKVGEQGQLTRLSDIARVELGQNTYSLRAELDNQPAL
;
A
#
# COMPACT_ATOMS: atom_id res chain seq x y z
N MET A 1 31.84 -62.78 5.35
CA MET A 1 30.76 -62.87 6.36
C MET A 1 29.50 -62.24 5.78
N LYS A 2 28.34 -62.91 5.87
CA LYS A 2 27.06 -62.34 5.38
C LYS A 2 26.57 -61.27 6.36
N PHE A 3 26.32 -60.05 5.90
CA PHE A 3 25.90 -58.89 6.72
C PHE A 3 24.78 -59.21 7.72
N SER A 4 23.76 -59.94 7.28
CA SER A 4 22.62 -60.35 8.14
C SER A 4 23.02 -61.31 9.27
N HIS A 5 24.06 -62.14 9.09
CA HIS A 5 24.50 -63.11 10.09
C HIS A 5 25.09 -62.42 11.34
N PHE A 6 25.65 -61.21 11.20
CA PHE A 6 26.15 -60.40 12.30
C PHE A 6 25.04 -59.95 13.26
N PHE A 7 23.90 -59.52 12.71
CA PHE A 7 22.73 -59.09 13.50
C PHE A 7 22.01 -60.28 14.15
N ILE A 8 22.01 -61.46 13.51
CA ILE A 8 21.43 -62.70 14.07
C ILE A 8 22.20 -63.15 15.31
N GLN A 9 23.55 -63.09 15.27
CA GLN A 9 24.38 -63.50 16.40
C GLN A 9 24.41 -62.46 17.54
N ARG A 10 23.98 -61.22 17.29
CA ARG A 10 23.99 -60.11 18.27
C ARG A 10 22.62 -59.39 18.32
N PRO A 11 21.58 -60.04 18.88
CA PRO A 11 20.21 -59.49 18.86
C PRO A 11 20.07 -58.17 19.64
N ILE A 12 20.85 -57.96 20.71
CA ILE A 12 20.86 -56.70 21.47
C ILE A 12 21.34 -55.52 20.60
N PHE A 13 22.35 -55.74 19.75
CA PHE A 13 22.86 -54.70 18.87
C PHE A 13 21.81 -54.30 17.81
N ALA A 14 21.12 -55.28 17.24
CA ALA A 14 20.02 -55.03 16.31
C ALA A 14 18.86 -54.25 16.97
N ALA A 15 18.48 -54.64 18.20
CA ALA A 15 17.44 -53.96 18.97
C ALA A 15 17.81 -52.50 19.31
N MET A 16 19.06 -52.26 19.73
CA MET A 16 19.55 -50.90 19.98
C MET A 16 19.54 -50.04 18.72
N LEU A 17 19.96 -50.57 17.57
CA LEU A 17 19.92 -49.83 16.31
C LEU A 17 18.48 -49.48 15.91
N SER A 18 17.55 -50.42 16.04
CA SER A 18 16.13 -50.16 15.80
C SER A 18 15.55 -49.12 16.78
N LEU A 19 15.99 -49.15 18.05
CA LEU A 19 15.58 -48.18 19.05
C LEU A 19 16.09 -46.77 18.72
N VAL A 20 17.34 -46.65 18.25
CA VAL A 20 17.89 -45.37 17.80
C VAL A 20 17.09 -44.82 16.62
N ILE A 21 16.76 -45.66 15.63
CA ILE A 21 15.93 -45.24 14.48
C ILE A 21 14.54 -44.80 14.95
N LEU A 22 13.92 -45.52 15.87
CA LEU A 22 12.59 -45.20 16.40
C LEU A 22 12.61 -43.89 17.20
N ILE A 23 13.61 -43.67 18.04
CA ILE A 23 13.78 -42.42 18.79
C ILE A 23 14.04 -41.26 17.83
N ALA A 24 14.92 -41.43 16.84
CA ALA A 24 15.19 -40.41 15.84
C ALA A 24 13.92 -40.05 15.04
N GLY A 25 13.16 -41.06 14.57
CA GLY A 25 11.89 -40.85 13.88
C GLY A 25 10.85 -40.16 14.76
N ALA A 26 10.74 -40.52 16.04
CA ALA A 26 9.83 -39.88 16.98
C ALA A 26 10.20 -38.40 17.22
N ILE A 27 11.49 -38.08 17.37
CA ILE A 27 11.95 -36.69 17.51
C ILE A 27 11.67 -35.89 16.23
N SER A 28 11.98 -36.46 15.06
CA SER A 28 11.72 -35.80 13.76
C SER A 28 10.24 -35.54 13.52
N LEU A 29 9.35 -36.43 13.94
CA LEU A 29 7.90 -36.27 13.77
C LEU A 29 7.37 -35.01 14.47
N PHE A 30 7.97 -34.59 15.59
CA PHE A 30 7.57 -33.35 16.27
C PHE A 30 8.27 -32.09 15.75
N GLN A 31 9.31 -32.22 14.93
CA GLN A 31 10.05 -31.08 14.37
C GLN A 31 9.69 -30.77 12.91
N LEU A 32 9.15 -31.72 12.17
CA LEU A 32 8.81 -31.53 10.77
C LEU A 32 7.63 -30.55 10.61
N PRO A 33 7.77 -29.51 9.77
CA PRO A 33 6.65 -28.68 9.38
C PRO A 33 5.55 -29.50 8.71
N VAL A 34 4.30 -29.19 9.03
CA VAL A 34 3.13 -29.81 8.41
C VAL A 34 2.52 -28.80 7.44
N SER A 35 2.38 -29.19 6.18
CA SER A 35 1.67 -28.43 5.14
C SER A 35 0.64 -29.31 4.46
N GLU A 36 -0.41 -28.72 3.89
CA GLU A 36 -1.45 -29.46 3.15
C GLU A 36 -0.90 -30.00 1.82
N TYR A 37 -0.13 -29.16 1.11
CA TYR A 37 0.58 -29.50 -0.11
C TYR A 37 2.02 -28.97 -0.06
N PRO A 38 2.94 -29.54 -0.86
CA PRO A 38 4.19 -28.86 -1.16
C PRO A 38 3.93 -27.60 -2.00
N GLU A 39 4.87 -26.65 -2.00
CA GLU A 39 4.81 -25.46 -2.83
C GLU A 39 4.91 -25.82 -4.32
N VAL A 40 3.76 -26.02 -4.96
CA VAL A 40 3.64 -26.34 -6.40
C VAL A 40 3.22 -25.14 -7.24
N VAL A 41 2.89 -24.02 -6.61
CA VAL A 41 2.44 -22.80 -7.27
C VAL A 41 3.67 -21.95 -7.63
N PRO A 42 3.84 -21.57 -8.91
CA PRO A 42 4.90 -20.66 -9.33
C PRO A 42 4.84 -19.33 -8.55
N PRO A 43 5.96 -18.84 -7.98
CA PRO A 43 5.94 -17.62 -7.18
C PRO A 43 5.73 -16.39 -8.07
N THR A 44 5.09 -15.35 -7.52
CA THR A 44 4.77 -14.13 -8.27
C THR A 44 5.19 -12.85 -7.56
N VAL A 45 5.59 -11.86 -8.35
CA VAL A 45 5.80 -10.48 -7.92
C VAL A 45 4.76 -9.62 -8.62
N VAL A 46 4.03 -8.82 -7.85
CA VAL A 46 2.98 -7.94 -8.35
C VAL A 46 3.47 -6.51 -8.28
N VAL A 47 3.42 -5.84 -9.43
CA VAL A 47 3.72 -4.42 -9.58
C VAL A 47 2.42 -3.65 -9.70
N THR A 48 2.17 -2.73 -8.78
CA THR A 48 0.97 -1.88 -8.78
C THR A 48 1.34 -0.43 -9.01
N ALA A 49 0.57 0.24 -9.88
CA ALA A 49 0.67 1.67 -10.13
C ALA A 49 -0.72 2.29 -10.26
N ASN A 50 -0.87 3.54 -9.82
CA ASN A 50 -2.13 4.26 -9.93
C ASN A 50 -1.96 5.50 -10.82
N TYR A 51 -2.87 5.65 -11.78
CA TYR A 51 -3.03 6.84 -12.62
C TYR A 51 -4.50 7.33 -12.55
N PRO A 52 -4.89 8.01 -11.47
CA PRO A 52 -6.27 8.46 -11.28
C PRO A 52 -6.74 9.35 -12.45
N GLY A 53 -7.92 9.05 -12.99
CA GLY A 53 -8.53 9.81 -14.09
C GLY A 53 -8.08 9.42 -15.50
N ALA A 54 -7.13 8.51 -15.66
CA ALA A 54 -6.78 7.93 -16.96
C ALA A 54 -7.73 6.77 -17.33
N ASN A 55 -8.01 6.59 -18.63
CA ASN A 55 -8.76 5.42 -19.10
C ASN A 55 -7.83 4.19 -19.23
N PRO A 56 -8.37 2.95 -19.21
CA PRO A 56 -7.57 1.73 -19.27
C PRO A 56 -6.60 1.66 -20.45
N THR A 57 -7.01 2.18 -21.62
CA THR A 57 -6.16 2.21 -22.82
C THR A 57 -4.93 3.11 -22.65
N VAL A 58 -5.09 4.31 -22.08
CA VAL A 58 -3.95 5.20 -21.79
C VAL A 58 -3.04 4.56 -20.75
N ILE A 59 -3.60 3.94 -19.71
CA ILE A 59 -2.80 3.26 -18.67
C ILE A 59 -1.99 2.12 -19.28
N ALA A 60 -2.60 1.31 -20.13
CA ALA A 60 -1.91 0.23 -20.83
C ALA A 60 -0.71 0.78 -21.65
N GLN A 61 -0.93 1.83 -22.45
CA GLN A 61 0.10 2.37 -23.35
C GLN A 61 1.19 3.18 -22.63
N THR A 62 0.84 3.93 -21.59
CA THR A 62 1.74 4.91 -20.94
C THR A 62 2.36 4.42 -19.64
N VAL A 63 1.79 3.38 -19.01
CA VAL A 63 2.27 2.84 -17.73
C VAL A 63 2.63 1.37 -17.85
N ALA A 64 1.70 0.51 -18.30
CA ALA A 64 1.94 -0.92 -18.36
C ALA A 64 3.02 -1.28 -19.39
N THR A 65 2.92 -0.80 -20.63
CA THR A 65 3.89 -1.14 -21.69
C THR A 65 5.35 -0.76 -21.35
N PRO A 66 5.66 0.45 -20.83
CA PRO A 66 7.02 0.75 -20.39
C PRO A 66 7.51 -0.17 -19.27
N LEU A 67 6.66 -0.51 -18.30
CA LEU A 67 7.02 -1.42 -17.20
C LEU A 67 7.26 -2.85 -17.71
N GLU A 68 6.37 -3.36 -18.56
CA GLU A 68 6.51 -4.68 -19.20
C GLU A 68 7.81 -4.78 -19.98
N GLN A 69 8.16 -3.75 -20.76
CA GLN A 69 9.39 -3.72 -21.56
C GLN A 69 10.64 -3.80 -20.69
N GLU A 70 10.72 -3.04 -19.59
CA GLU A 70 11.87 -3.06 -18.70
C GLU A 70 11.93 -4.34 -17.84
N ILE A 71 10.77 -4.87 -17.44
CA ILE A 71 10.66 -6.10 -16.65
C ILE A 71 10.98 -7.34 -17.50
N ASN A 72 10.72 -7.28 -18.81
CA ASN A 72 11.01 -8.37 -19.72
C ASN A 72 12.48 -8.79 -19.68
N GLY A 73 12.71 -10.10 -19.66
CA GLY A 73 14.04 -10.69 -19.50
C GLY A 73 14.55 -10.70 -18.06
N ALA A 74 13.69 -10.50 -17.06
CA ALA A 74 14.00 -10.85 -15.67
C ALA A 74 14.38 -12.34 -15.58
N GLU A 75 15.36 -12.66 -14.74
CA GLU A 75 15.89 -14.02 -14.62
C GLU A 75 14.83 -14.96 -14.06
N ASN A 76 14.73 -16.18 -14.62
CA ASN A 76 13.74 -17.20 -14.25
C ASN A 76 12.26 -16.76 -14.38
N MET A 77 11.99 -15.66 -15.09
CA MET A 77 10.62 -15.25 -15.43
C MET A 77 10.01 -16.23 -16.43
N LEU A 78 8.81 -16.72 -16.14
CA LEU A 78 8.03 -17.59 -17.04
C LEU A 78 7.16 -16.75 -17.98
N TYR A 79 6.35 -15.88 -17.40
CA TYR A 79 5.44 -14.99 -18.11
C TYR A 79 5.06 -13.81 -17.22
N MET A 80 4.42 -12.82 -17.82
CA MET A 80 3.82 -11.71 -17.10
C MET A 80 2.42 -11.42 -17.66
N PHE A 81 1.56 -10.88 -16.82
CA PHE A 81 0.20 -10.47 -17.18
C PHE A 81 -0.08 -9.10 -16.58
N SER A 82 -0.53 -8.15 -17.41
CA SER A 82 -0.96 -6.83 -16.95
C SER A 82 -2.46 -6.65 -17.10
N GLN A 83 -3.04 -5.90 -16.16
CA GLN A 83 -4.42 -5.49 -16.18
C GLN A 83 -4.49 -4.00 -15.82
N ALA A 84 -5.25 -3.25 -16.61
CA ALA A 84 -5.59 -1.87 -16.34
C ALA A 84 -7.11 -1.76 -16.12
N THR A 85 -7.50 -1.14 -15.02
CA THR A 85 -8.91 -0.98 -14.63
C THR A 85 -9.37 0.47 -14.79
N SER A 86 -10.68 0.67 -14.93
CA SER A 86 -11.27 2.00 -15.20
C SER A 86 -11.20 2.97 -14.02
N ASP A 87 -10.85 2.47 -12.84
CA ASP A 87 -10.59 3.27 -11.63
C ASP A 87 -9.19 3.89 -11.61
N GLY A 88 -8.39 3.69 -12.66
CA GLY A 88 -7.04 4.24 -12.77
C GLY A 88 -5.95 3.32 -12.23
N ARG A 89 -6.27 2.11 -11.77
CA ARG A 89 -5.28 1.15 -11.25
C ARG A 89 -4.69 0.28 -12.36
N MET A 90 -3.39 0.03 -12.25
CA MET A 90 -2.64 -0.91 -13.09
C MET A 90 -2.02 -1.96 -12.18
N THR A 91 -2.21 -3.22 -12.53
CA THR A 91 -1.60 -4.36 -11.84
C THR A 91 -0.88 -5.24 -12.87
N LEU A 92 0.41 -5.43 -12.68
CA LEU A 92 1.28 -6.27 -13.51
C LEU A 92 1.82 -7.41 -12.64
N THR A 93 1.39 -8.63 -12.93
CA THR A 93 1.81 -9.85 -12.25
C THR A 93 2.92 -10.50 -13.06
N VAL A 94 4.08 -10.69 -12.44
CA VAL A 94 5.24 -11.38 -13.02
C VAL A 94 5.38 -12.74 -12.35
N THR A 95 5.32 -13.80 -13.13
CA THR A 95 5.39 -15.19 -12.63
C THR A 95 6.77 -15.78 -12.91
N PHE A 96 7.35 -16.43 -11.91
CA PHE A 96 8.70 -17.00 -11.96
C PHE A 96 8.68 -18.53 -11.88
N ALA A 97 9.77 -19.17 -12.31
CA ALA A 97 9.92 -20.62 -12.24
C ALA A 97 9.99 -21.12 -10.78
N LEU A 98 9.52 -22.34 -10.54
CA LEU A 98 9.62 -23.00 -9.23
C LEU A 98 11.09 -23.10 -8.80
N GLY A 99 11.35 -22.85 -7.51
CA GLY A 99 12.71 -22.79 -6.94
C GLY A 99 13.41 -21.45 -7.10
N THR A 100 12.77 -20.45 -7.73
CA THR A 100 13.28 -19.06 -7.76
C THR A 100 13.17 -18.44 -6.37
N ASP A 101 14.26 -17.84 -5.91
CA ASP A 101 14.28 -17.02 -4.70
C ASP A 101 13.44 -15.75 -4.91
N LEU A 102 12.31 -15.67 -4.21
CA LEU A 102 11.34 -14.58 -4.38
C LEU A 102 11.85 -13.25 -3.81
N ASP A 103 12.74 -13.26 -2.81
CA ASP A 103 13.43 -12.04 -2.35
C ASP A 103 14.29 -11.44 -3.45
N ARG A 104 15.07 -12.29 -4.12
CA ARG A 104 15.93 -11.85 -5.24
C ARG A 104 15.10 -11.41 -6.44
N ALA A 105 14.04 -12.16 -6.77
CA ALA A 105 13.15 -11.81 -7.87
C ALA A 105 12.46 -10.46 -7.63
N GLN A 106 11.96 -10.20 -6.42
CA GLN A 106 11.35 -8.91 -6.06
C GLN A 106 12.33 -7.75 -6.24
N VAL A 107 13.58 -7.89 -5.77
CA VAL A 107 14.61 -6.86 -5.94
C VAL A 107 14.95 -6.65 -7.42
N GLN A 108 15.05 -7.73 -8.21
CA GLN A 108 15.30 -7.61 -9.65
C GLN A 108 14.16 -6.86 -10.36
N VAL A 109 12.91 -7.18 -10.04
CA VAL A 109 11.73 -6.48 -10.59
C VAL A 109 11.75 -5.02 -10.15
N GLN A 110 11.98 -4.72 -8.87
CA GLN A 110 12.05 -3.35 -8.37
C GLN A 110 13.14 -2.52 -9.07
N ASN A 111 14.31 -3.10 -9.32
CA ASN A 111 15.39 -2.41 -10.06
C ASN A 111 15.00 -2.09 -11.51
N ARG A 112 14.24 -2.98 -12.16
CA ARG A 112 13.70 -2.78 -13.51
C ARG A 112 12.58 -1.73 -13.52
N VAL A 113 11.69 -1.78 -12.54
CA VAL A 113 10.68 -0.73 -12.30
C VAL A 113 11.35 0.64 -12.14
N ASN A 114 12.42 0.72 -11.34
CA ASN A 114 13.16 1.95 -11.13
C ASN A 114 13.81 2.49 -12.42
N SER A 115 14.21 1.60 -13.33
CA SER A 115 14.73 1.98 -14.66
C SER A 115 13.61 2.49 -15.58
N ALA A 116 12.39 1.99 -15.42
CA ALA A 116 11.20 2.45 -16.15
C ALA A 116 10.64 3.78 -15.63
N LEU A 117 10.84 4.11 -14.35
CA LEU A 117 10.24 5.28 -13.68
C LEU A 117 10.32 6.59 -14.48
N PRO A 118 11.46 6.97 -15.09
CA PRO A 118 11.57 8.22 -15.84
C PRO A 118 10.68 8.30 -17.09
N ARG A 119 10.26 7.14 -17.63
CA ARG A 119 9.38 7.05 -18.80
C ARG A 119 7.89 7.14 -18.43
N LEU A 120 7.56 7.06 -17.14
CA LEU A 120 6.19 7.10 -16.66
C LEU A 120 5.68 8.54 -16.51
N PRO A 121 4.36 8.78 -16.58
CA PRO A 121 3.77 10.08 -16.27
C PRO A 121 4.11 10.57 -14.85
N GLN A 122 4.32 11.87 -14.66
CA GLN A 122 4.69 12.45 -13.35
C GLN A 122 3.66 12.17 -12.24
N GLU A 123 2.37 12.12 -12.59
CA GLU A 123 1.31 11.82 -11.63
C GLU A 123 1.44 10.40 -11.06
N VAL A 124 1.86 9.43 -11.89
CA VAL A 124 2.13 8.05 -11.47
C VAL A 124 3.40 8.00 -10.62
N GLN A 125 4.48 8.66 -11.07
CA GLN A 125 5.72 8.74 -10.30
C GLN A 125 5.50 9.33 -8.90
N ARG A 126 4.63 10.35 -8.78
CA ARG A 126 4.29 11.00 -7.51
C ARG A 126 3.54 10.06 -6.55
N LEU A 127 2.68 9.20 -7.09
CA LEU A 127 1.95 8.20 -6.30
C LEU A 127 2.81 6.97 -5.98
N GLY A 128 3.91 6.79 -6.72
CA GLY A 128 4.81 5.66 -6.57
C GLY A 128 4.36 4.43 -7.36
N VAL A 129 5.33 3.59 -7.69
CA VAL A 129 5.11 2.26 -8.25
C VAL A 129 5.68 1.26 -7.25
N VAL A 130 4.84 0.34 -6.81
CA VAL A 130 5.16 -0.60 -5.73
C VAL A 130 5.31 -2.00 -6.33
N ALA A 131 6.43 -2.67 -6.06
CA ALA A 131 6.63 -4.07 -6.42
C ALA A 131 6.70 -4.92 -5.15
N GLU A 132 5.68 -5.75 -4.95
CA GLU A 132 5.51 -6.58 -3.75
C GLU A 132 5.43 -8.05 -4.13
N LYS A 133 5.87 -8.91 -3.21
CA LYS A 133 5.65 -10.34 -3.31
C LYS A 133 4.18 -10.60 -3.07
N SER A 134 3.57 -11.42 -3.91
CA SER A 134 2.17 -11.75 -3.74
C SER A 134 1.95 -13.25 -3.89
N SER A 135 1.18 -13.79 -2.96
CA SER A 135 0.51 -15.08 -3.14
C SER A 135 -0.91 -14.79 -3.61
N PRO A 136 -1.42 -15.48 -4.64
CA PRO A 136 -2.82 -15.34 -5.05
C PRO A 136 -3.81 -15.87 -4.00
N ASP A 137 -3.33 -16.68 -3.05
CA ASP A 137 -4.18 -17.34 -2.05
C ASP A 137 -4.37 -16.48 -0.80
N LEU A 138 -5.63 -16.28 -0.41
CA LEU A 138 -6.01 -15.63 0.85
C LEU A 138 -6.04 -16.66 1.97
N THR A 139 -5.06 -16.61 2.89
CA THR A 139 -5.00 -17.51 4.06
C THR A 139 -6.19 -17.32 5.00
N MET A 140 -6.62 -16.07 5.22
CA MET A 140 -7.71 -15.74 6.13
C MET A 140 -8.34 -14.41 5.73
N VAL A 141 -9.66 -14.30 5.89
CA VAL A 141 -10.40 -13.04 5.78
C VAL A 141 -11.03 -12.76 7.14
N VAL A 142 -10.75 -11.58 7.68
CA VAL A 142 -11.27 -11.14 8.99
C VAL A 142 -12.20 -9.97 8.76
N HIS A 143 -13.44 -10.10 9.21
CA HIS A 143 -14.43 -9.03 9.10
C HIS A 143 -14.47 -8.16 10.35
N LEU A 144 -14.54 -6.85 10.17
CA LEU A 144 -14.85 -5.90 11.23
C LEU A 144 -16.25 -5.35 11.02
N PHE A 145 -17.11 -5.47 12.02
CA PHE A 145 -18.46 -4.92 11.99
C PHE A 145 -18.81 -4.28 13.33
N SER A 146 -19.75 -3.33 13.30
CA SER A 146 -20.29 -2.67 14.49
C SER A 146 -21.64 -3.33 14.84
N PRO A 147 -21.73 -4.15 15.91
CA PRO A 147 -22.96 -4.89 16.24
C PRO A 147 -24.18 -3.97 16.47
N GLU A 148 -23.96 -2.82 17.09
CA GLU A 148 -25.00 -1.82 17.38
C GLU A 148 -25.14 -0.75 16.28
N LYS A 149 -24.39 -0.87 15.17
CA LYS A 149 -24.35 0.11 14.06
C LYS A 149 -24.01 1.53 14.53
N THR A 150 -23.21 1.65 15.58
CA THR A 150 -22.73 2.93 16.13
C THR A 150 -21.63 3.55 15.26
N HIS A 151 -20.97 2.74 14.45
CA HIS A 151 -19.87 3.14 13.58
C HIS A 151 -20.16 2.75 12.14
N ASP A 152 -19.84 3.64 11.20
CA ASP A 152 -19.94 3.38 9.78
C ASP A 152 -18.70 2.64 9.25
N THR A 153 -18.77 2.17 8.00
CA THR A 153 -17.66 1.44 7.35
C THR A 153 -16.41 2.30 7.18
N ALA A 154 -16.56 3.62 7.03
CA ALA A 154 -15.43 4.55 6.98
C ALA A 154 -14.67 4.58 8.31
N TYR A 155 -15.38 4.66 9.43
CA TYR A 155 -14.79 4.59 10.76
C TYR A 155 -14.09 3.26 11.01
N LEU A 156 -14.75 2.14 10.70
CA LEU A 156 -14.17 0.80 10.86
C LEU A 156 -12.92 0.62 10.01
N SER A 157 -12.93 1.09 8.76
CA SER A 157 -11.77 1.07 7.86
C SER A 157 -10.60 1.85 8.41
N ASN A 158 -10.85 3.06 8.90
CA ASN A 158 -9.79 3.90 9.48
C ASN A 158 -9.26 3.31 10.79
N TYR A 159 -10.13 2.74 11.62
CA TYR A 159 -9.72 2.06 12.85
C TYR A 159 -8.83 0.85 12.54
N ALA A 160 -9.21 0.04 11.54
CA ALA A 160 -8.42 -1.10 11.10
C ALA A 160 -7.05 -0.68 10.58
N ASP A 161 -6.99 0.37 9.74
CA ASP A 161 -5.75 0.87 9.17
C ASP A 161 -4.80 1.44 10.24
N LEU A 162 -5.32 2.21 11.20
CA LEU A 162 -4.51 2.85 12.24
C LEU A 162 -4.02 1.89 13.33
N TYR A 163 -4.83 0.90 13.73
CA TYR A 163 -4.56 0.11 14.94
C TYR A 163 -4.37 -1.39 14.69
N ILE A 164 -4.90 -1.95 13.61
CA ILE A 164 -4.96 -3.41 13.42
C ILE A 164 -4.02 -3.87 12.32
N LYS A 165 -4.06 -3.22 11.15
CA LYS A 165 -3.31 -3.61 9.95
C LYS A 165 -1.83 -3.80 10.24
N ASP A 166 -1.19 -2.78 10.81
CA ASP A 166 0.24 -2.81 11.15
C ASP A 166 0.60 -3.84 12.22
N GLN A 167 -0.33 -4.15 13.14
CA GLN A 167 -0.08 -5.17 14.17
C GLN A 167 -0.12 -6.57 13.57
N ILE A 168 -1.06 -6.83 12.67
CA ILE A 168 -1.17 -8.12 11.95
C ILE A 168 0.00 -8.29 10.98
N ALA A 169 0.34 -7.24 10.22
CA ALA A 169 1.42 -7.28 9.23
C ALA A 169 2.81 -7.60 9.84
N ARG A 170 2.99 -7.40 11.15
CA ARG A 170 4.23 -7.71 11.87
C ARG A 170 4.31 -9.14 12.41
N LEU A 171 3.21 -9.90 12.35
CA LEU A 171 3.20 -11.27 12.83
C LEU A 171 4.03 -12.16 11.89
N SER A 172 4.81 -13.07 12.47
CA SER A 172 5.62 -14.02 11.69
C SER A 172 4.71 -14.90 10.82
N GLY A 173 5.04 -15.00 9.53
CA GLY A 173 4.27 -15.76 8.54
C GLY A 173 3.19 -14.96 7.80
N VAL A 174 2.96 -13.69 8.17
CA VAL A 174 2.08 -12.80 7.41
C VAL A 174 2.87 -12.17 6.26
N GLY A 175 2.40 -12.38 5.02
CA GLY A 175 3.02 -11.82 3.82
C GLY A 175 2.51 -10.42 3.48
N ASP A 176 1.19 -10.26 3.40
CA ASP A 176 0.51 -9.00 3.12
C ASP A 176 -0.82 -8.93 3.89
N VAL A 177 -1.28 -7.71 4.17
CA VAL A 177 -2.57 -7.43 4.82
C VAL A 177 -3.32 -6.39 3.99
N GLN A 178 -4.30 -6.86 3.23
CA GLN A 178 -5.15 -6.01 2.43
C GLN A 178 -6.46 -5.69 3.16
N LEU A 179 -6.80 -4.40 3.25
CA LEU A 179 -8.11 -3.94 3.71
C LEU A 179 -9.08 -3.89 2.53
N PHE A 180 -10.24 -4.51 2.69
CA PHE A 180 -11.34 -4.49 1.73
C PHE A 180 -12.47 -3.60 2.28
N GLY A 181 -13.27 -2.99 1.42
CA GLY A 181 -14.57 -2.43 1.81
C GLY A 181 -14.57 -1.04 2.45
N GLY A 182 -13.42 -0.38 2.58
CA GLY A 182 -13.35 0.97 3.10
C GLY A 182 -12.11 1.73 2.62
N GLY A 183 -12.33 2.98 2.22
CA GLY A 183 -11.23 3.91 1.94
C GLY A 183 -10.74 4.59 3.20
N GLN A 184 -9.44 4.86 3.27
CA GLN A 184 -8.85 5.71 4.32
C GLN A 184 -9.52 7.09 4.34
N TYR A 185 -9.54 7.73 5.51
CA TYR A 185 -10.05 9.09 5.59
C TYR A 185 -9.28 10.03 4.66
N SER A 186 -10.03 10.80 3.89
CA SER A 186 -9.51 11.77 2.95
C SER A 186 -10.34 13.04 3.00
N MET A 187 -9.68 14.19 2.98
CA MET A 187 -10.37 15.46 2.85
C MET A 187 -10.91 15.58 1.43
N ARG A 188 -12.24 15.53 1.28
CA ARG A 188 -12.92 15.60 -0.01
C ARG A 188 -13.34 17.04 -0.28
N VAL A 189 -12.90 17.57 -1.41
CA VAL A 189 -13.29 18.90 -1.91
C VAL A 189 -14.17 18.73 -3.15
N TRP A 190 -15.48 18.86 -2.98
CA TRP A 190 -16.47 18.72 -4.04
C TRP A 190 -16.74 20.10 -4.67
N LEU A 191 -16.08 20.37 -5.79
CA LEU A 191 -16.19 21.64 -6.52
C LEU A 191 -17.61 21.83 -7.10
N ASN A 192 -18.16 23.02 -6.94
CA ASN A 192 -19.40 23.43 -7.60
C ASN A 192 -19.05 24.18 -8.91
N PRO A 193 -19.33 23.62 -10.09
CA PRO A 193 -18.95 24.22 -11.36
C PRO A 193 -19.64 25.56 -11.63
N ASP A 194 -20.90 25.72 -11.20
CA ASP A 194 -21.65 26.96 -11.40
C ASP A 194 -21.09 28.09 -10.54
N ALA A 195 -20.75 27.80 -9.28
CA ALA A 195 -20.16 28.77 -8.36
C ALA A 195 -18.74 29.19 -8.76
N LEU A 196 -17.97 28.27 -9.35
CA LEU A 196 -16.68 28.54 -9.96
C LEU A 196 -16.82 29.44 -11.19
N ALA A 197 -17.71 29.09 -12.12
CA ALA A 197 -17.95 29.85 -13.34
C ALA A 197 -18.41 31.29 -13.05
N ALA A 198 -19.31 31.47 -12.08
CA ALA A 198 -19.81 32.79 -11.67
C ALA A 198 -18.73 33.73 -11.11
N ARG A 199 -17.55 33.20 -10.74
CA ARG A 199 -16.43 33.94 -10.17
C ARG A 199 -15.20 33.95 -11.07
N GLU A 200 -15.34 33.44 -12.30
CA GLU A 200 -14.28 33.28 -13.28
C GLU A 200 -13.10 32.48 -12.70
N LEU A 201 -13.43 31.36 -12.03
CA LEU A 201 -12.47 30.45 -11.43
C LEU A 201 -12.49 29.11 -12.14
N THR A 202 -11.33 28.49 -12.24
CA THR A 202 -11.14 27.15 -12.76
C THR A 202 -10.83 26.16 -11.63
N ALA A 203 -10.98 24.86 -11.89
CA ALA A 203 -10.55 23.83 -10.95
C ALA A 203 -9.04 23.92 -10.64
N MET A 204 -8.23 24.37 -11.60
CA MET A 204 -6.78 24.53 -11.42
C MET A 204 -6.42 25.64 -10.45
N ASP A 205 -7.22 26.71 -10.38
CA ASP A 205 -7.02 27.78 -9.40
C ASP A 205 -7.21 27.25 -7.97
N VAL A 206 -8.20 26.39 -7.76
CA VAL A 206 -8.44 25.74 -6.46
C VAL A 206 -7.30 24.80 -6.08
N VAL A 207 -6.84 23.96 -7.02
CA VAL A 207 -5.70 23.06 -6.79
C VAL A 207 -4.44 23.86 -6.43
N THR A 208 -4.19 24.97 -7.13
CA THR A 208 -3.03 25.84 -6.89
C THR A 208 -3.12 26.49 -5.51
N ALA A 209 -4.27 27.05 -5.15
CA ALA A 209 -4.51 27.66 -3.84
C ALA A 209 -4.33 26.66 -2.69
N LEU A 210 -4.88 25.45 -2.83
CA LEU A 210 -4.72 24.38 -1.84
C LEU A 210 -3.25 23.96 -1.69
N ARG A 211 -2.50 23.82 -2.78
CA ARG A 211 -1.07 23.48 -2.73
C ARG A 211 -0.24 24.57 -2.04
N ALA A 212 -0.60 25.84 -2.24
CA ALA A 212 0.12 26.98 -1.65
C ALA A 212 -0.16 27.17 -0.15
N GLN A 213 -1.39 26.88 0.30
CA GLN A 213 -1.80 27.11 1.70
C GLN A 213 -1.71 25.86 2.59
N ASN A 214 -1.84 24.64 2.03
CA ASN A 214 -1.72 23.39 2.77
C ASN A 214 -0.29 22.82 2.69
N GLN A 215 0.70 23.60 3.09
CA GLN A 215 2.11 23.21 3.05
C GLN A 215 2.73 23.23 4.44
N GLN A 216 3.56 22.21 4.73
CA GLN A 216 4.42 22.25 5.90
C GLN A 216 5.65 23.12 5.60
N VAL A 217 5.81 24.21 6.34
CA VAL A 217 6.97 25.10 6.22
C VAL A 217 7.91 24.88 7.40
N ALA A 218 9.21 24.74 7.11
CA ALA A 218 10.24 24.77 8.13
C ALA A 218 10.55 26.23 8.48
N ALA A 219 10.00 26.71 9.59
CA ALA A 219 10.17 28.10 10.01
C ALA A 219 11.54 28.39 10.65
N GLY A 220 12.35 27.36 10.85
CA GLY A 220 13.68 27.46 11.44
C GLY A 220 13.65 27.70 12.96
N SER A 221 14.72 28.28 13.48
CA SER A 221 14.82 28.63 14.90
C SER A 221 15.37 30.04 15.06
N LEU A 222 14.79 30.78 15.99
CA LEU A 222 15.30 32.06 16.44
C LEU A 222 16.53 31.82 17.33
N GLY A 223 17.61 32.58 17.10
CA GLY A 223 18.83 32.48 17.91
C GLY A 223 19.80 31.37 17.51
N ALA A 224 19.58 30.68 16.38
CA ALA A 224 20.56 29.73 15.85
C ALA A 224 21.72 30.42 15.12
N GLN A 225 22.95 29.98 15.41
CA GLN A 225 24.16 30.51 14.78
C GLN A 225 24.17 30.26 13.25
N PRO A 226 24.71 31.18 12.44
CA PRO A 226 25.40 32.42 12.82
C PRO A 226 24.43 33.57 13.16
N THR A 227 24.53 34.13 14.37
CA THR A 227 23.75 35.30 14.80
C THR A 227 24.66 36.50 15.00
N SER A 228 24.16 37.72 14.73
CA SER A 228 24.88 38.98 15.00
C SER A 228 24.96 39.33 16.49
N THR A 229 24.19 38.64 17.33
CA THR A 229 24.00 38.94 18.75
C THR A 229 24.11 37.63 19.53
N ASP A 230 24.88 37.61 20.63
CA ASP A 230 24.97 36.46 21.54
C ASP A 230 23.60 36.19 22.20
N SER A 231 22.75 35.42 21.51
CA SER A 231 21.48 34.96 22.04
C SER A 231 21.73 33.75 22.94
N GLN A 232 21.41 33.87 24.23
CA GLN A 232 21.50 32.78 25.20
C GLN A 232 20.41 31.70 25.01
N PHE A 233 19.42 31.97 24.14
CA PHE A 233 18.30 31.08 23.89
C PHE A 233 18.14 30.81 22.39
N GLN A 234 17.90 29.54 22.06
CA GLN A 234 17.47 29.10 20.75
C GLN A 234 16.03 28.60 20.87
N VAL A 235 15.11 29.19 20.08
CA VAL A 235 13.69 28.83 20.09
C VAL A 235 13.30 28.32 18.72
N LEU A 236 12.76 27.10 18.67
CA LEU A 236 12.19 26.55 17.43
C LEU A 236 10.90 27.30 17.10
N LEU A 237 10.81 27.82 15.87
CA LEU A 237 9.63 28.49 15.38
C LEU A 237 8.65 27.43 14.87
N ASN A 238 7.43 27.44 15.43
CA ASN A 238 6.33 26.62 14.95
C ASN A 238 5.38 27.51 14.15
N VAL A 239 5.31 27.28 12.84
CA VAL A 239 4.33 27.93 11.96
C VAL A 239 3.21 26.94 11.68
N LYS A 240 1.98 27.46 11.54
CA LYS A 240 0.83 26.67 11.14
C LYS A 240 1.11 26.07 9.76
N GLY A 241 1.27 24.75 9.70
CA GLY A 241 1.68 24.02 8.51
C GLY A 241 0.48 23.50 7.73
N ARG A 242 0.42 22.17 7.55
CA ARG A 242 -0.74 21.52 6.93
C ARG A 242 -2.03 21.82 7.69
N LEU A 243 -3.15 21.86 6.97
CA LEU A 243 -4.49 22.03 7.51
C LEU A 243 -5.02 20.68 8.03
N ASN A 244 -5.73 20.69 9.15
CA ASN A 244 -6.10 19.46 9.87
C ASN A 244 -7.61 19.30 10.07
N SER A 245 -8.39 20.37 9.88
CA SER A 245 -9.85 20.33 10.09
C SER A 245 -10.62 20.75 8.85
N VAL A 246 -11.87 20.32 8.75
CA VAL A 246 -12.76 20.69 7.63
C VAL A 246 -12.93 22.22 7.56
N GLU A 247 -13.04 22.87 8.72
CA GLU A 247 -13.22 24.32 8.86
C GLU A 247 -11.99 25.08 8.34
N GLU A 248 -10.78 24.57 8.59
CA GLU A 248 -9.56 25.16 8.07
C GLU A 248 -9.48 25.08 6.54
N PHE A 249 -9.88 23.94 5.96
CA PHE A 249 -9.98 23.79 4.51
C PHE A 249 -11.04 24.73 3.92
N GLN A 250 -12.20 24.86 4.56
CA GLN A 250 -13.26 25.78 4.12
C GLN A 250 -12.79 27.24 4.08
N GLN A 251 -11.88 27.63 4.97
CA GLN A 251 -11.36 29.00 5.08
C GLN A 251 -10.26 29.35 4.07
N VAL A 252 -9.75 28.37 3.32
CA VAL A 252 -8.70 28.56 2.30
C VAL A 252 -9.13 29.64 1.31
N ILE A 253 -8.25 30.62 1.10
CA ILE A 253 -8.53 31.76 0.21
C ILE A 253 -8.17 31.36 -1.22
N ILE A 254 -9.12 31.47 -2.14
CA ILE A 254 -8.95 31.05 -3.53
C ILE A 254 -8.59 32.25 -4.42
N LYS A 255 -9.31 33.36 -4.24
CA LYS A 255 -9.12 34.59 -5.01
C LYS A 255 -9.42 35.80 -4.14
N VAL A 256 -8.65 36.86 -4.38
CA VAL A 256 -8.92 38.20 -3.84
C VAL A 256 -9.34 39.07 -5.01
N GLY A 257 -10.59 39.52 -5.02
CA GLY A 257 -11.13 40.42 -6.03
C GLY A 257 -10.53 41.83 -5.92
N GLU A 258 -10.68 42.63 -6.98
CA GLU A 258 -10.06 43.96 -7.09
C GLU A 258 -10.50 44.94 -5.98
N GLN A 259 -11.70 44.73 -5.42
CA GLN A 259 -12.25 45.52 -4.31
C GLN A 259 -12.00 44.90 -2.93
N GLY A 260 -11.08 43.93 -2.82
CA GLY A 260 -10.78 43.23 -1.56
C GLY A 260 -11.75 42.10 -1.21
N GLN A 261 -12.59 41.68 -2.16
CA GLN A 261 -13.56 40.60 -1.99
C GLN A 261 -12.81 39.26 -1.86
N LEU A 262 -12.94 38.58 -0.73
CA LEU A 262 -12.31 37.29 -0.50
C LEU A 262 -13.25 36.17 -0.94
N THR A 263 -12.82 35.37 -1.92
CA THR A 263 -13.48 34.10 -2.24
C THR A 263 -12.79 32.98 -1.48
N ARG A 264 -13.54 32.29 -0.62
CA ARG A 264 -13.07 31.13 0.15
C ARG A 264 -13.47 29.83 -0.52
N LEU A 265 -12.83 28.73 -0.14
CA LEU A 265 -13.18 27.41 -0.63
C LEU A 265 -14.64 27.06 -0.31
N SER A 266 -15.15 27.47 0.85
CA SER A 266 -16.55 27.30 1.24
C SER A 266 -17.56 27.90 0.25
N ASP A 267 -17.16 28.93 -0.49
CA ASP A 267 -18.07 29.66 -1.40
C ASP A 267 -18.25 28.95 -2.75
N ILE A 268 -17.34 28.01 -3.06
CA ILE A 268 -17.22 27.37 -4.37
C ILE A 268 -17.16 25.83 -4.29
N ALA A 269 -17.08 25.24 -3.10
CA ALA A 269 -16.98 23.80 -2.92
C ALA A 269 -17.55 23.32 -1.57
N ARG A 270 -18.09 22.10 -1.55
CA ARG A 270 -18.39 21.39 -0.29
C ARG A 270 -17.14 20.65 0.17
N VAL A 271 -16.74 20.89 1.41
CA VAL A 271 -15.59 20.22 2.03
C VAL A 271 -16.10 19.29 3.13
N GLU A 272 -15.69 18.02 3.10
CA GLU A 272 -16.06 17.02 4.10
C GLU A 272 -14.93 15.99 4.31
N LEU A 273 -14.92 15.37 5.48
CA LEU A 273 -14.08 14.20 5.73
C LEU A 273 -14.82 12.97 5.18
N GLY A 274 -14.27 12.37 4.12
CA GLY A 274 -14.86 11.20 3.46
C GLY A 274 -13.85 10.08 3.27
N GLN A 275 -14.18 9.10 2.43
CA GLN A 275 -13.28 8.02 2.05
C GLN A 275 -12.42 8.45 0.84
N ASN A 276 -11.18 7.96 0.75
CA ASN A 276 -10.31 8.20 -0.41
C ASN A 276 -10.84 7.54 -1.69
N THR A 277 -11.54 6.41 -1.56
CA THR A 277 -12.18 5.64 -2.64
C THR A 277 -13.56 5.15 -2.23
N TYR A 278 -14.46 5.02 -3.20
CA TYR A 278 -15.83 4.53 -3.01
C TYR A 278 -16.15 3.31 -3.88
N SER A 279 -15.15 2.73 -4.55
CA SER A 279 -15.32 1.71 -5.58
C SER A 279 -15.68 0.32 -5.05
N LEU A 280 -15.28 0.01 -3.81
CA LEU A 280 -15.45 -1.32 -3.22
C LEU A 280 -16.18 -1.21 -1.89
N ARG A 281 -17.21 -2.03 -1.71
CA ARG A 281 -17.99 -2.16 -0.48
C ARG A 281 -17.94 -3.60 -0.04
N ALA A 282 -17.72 -3.82 1.25
CA ALA A 282 -17.79 -5.14 1.87
C ALA A 282 -19.04 -5.23 2.76
N GLU A 283 -19.64 -6.41 2.79
CA GLU A 283 -20.79 -6.71 3.64
C GLU A 283 -20.61 -8.13 4.21
N LEU A 284 -21.05 -8.32 5.45
CA LEU A 284 -21.14 -9.62 6.09
C LEU A 284 -22.62 -9.87 6.43
N ASP A 285 -23.20 -10.95 5.91
CA ASP A 285 -24.62 -11.28 6.09
C ASP A 285 -25.58 -10.11 5.74
N ASN A 286 -25.29 -9.40 4.64
CA ASN A 286 -25.98 -8.18 4.19
C ASN A 286 -25.94 -7.02 5.21
N GLN A 287 -24.99 -7.03 6.14
CA GLN A 287 -24.73 -5.92 7.04
C GLN A 287 -23.40 -5.24 6.68
N PRO A 288 -23.29 -3.91 6.82
CA PRO A 288 -22.04 -3.22 6.55
C PRO A 288 -20.91 -3.76 7.41
N ALA A 289 -19.85 -4.22 6.76
CA ALA A 289 -18.64 -4.74 7.39
C ALA A 289 -17.42 -4.26 6.59
N LEU A 290 -16.26 -4.27 7.24
CA LEU A 290 -14.97 -4.22 6.59
C LEU A 290 -14.48 -5.64 6.33
#